data_AF-A0A257TQF0-F1
#
_entry.id   AF-A0A257TQF0-F1
#
_cell.length_a   1.000
_cell.length_b   1.000
_cell.length_c   1.000
_cell.angle_alpha   90.00
_cell.angle_beta   90.00
_cell.angle_gamma   90.00
#
_symmetry.space_group_name_H-M   'P 1'
#
loop_
_entity.id
_entity.type
_entity.pdbx_description
1 polymer ?
#
loop_
_entity_poly.entity_id
_entity_poly.type
_entity_poly.pdbx_seq_one_letter_code
_entity_poly.pdbx_strand_id
1 'polypeptide(L)' 'MKFILGKKLEMAQLFDKEGKAIPVTLVEAGPCLVTQIKDKDKDG' A
#
# COMPACT_ATOMS: atom_id res chain seq x y z
N MET A 1 8.44 -4.75 10.55
CA MET A 1 7.33 -4.84 9.58
C MET A 1 7.26 -3.53 8.82
N LYS A 2 7.00 -3.54 7.50
CA LYS A 2 6.93 -2.32 6.66
C LYS A 2 5.50 -2.13 6.17
N PHE A 3 4.98 -0.90 6.21
CA PHE A 3 3.66 -0.52 5.69
C PHE A 3 3.69 0.91 5.15
N ILE A 4 2.71 1.27 4.32
CA ILE A 4 2.53 2.61 3.74
C ILE A 4 1.03 2.89 3.59
N LEU A 5 0.63 4.16 3.60
CA LEU A 5 -0.74 4.56 3.28
C LEU A 5 -0.97 4.44 1.77
N GLY A 6 -2.11 3.87 1.39
CA GLY A 6 -2.50 3.76 -0.01
C GLY A 6 -3.99 3.99 -0.22
N LYS A 7 -4.35 4.42 -1.42
CA LYS A 7 -5.72 4.58 -1.90
C LYS A 7 -6.06 3.42 -2.81
N LYS A 8 -7.18 2.73 -2.54
CA LYS A 8 -7.76 1.76 -3.47
C LYS A 8 -8.25 2.51 -4.70
N LEU A 9 -7.75 2.15 -5.88
CA LEU A 9 -8.23 2.72 -7.14
C LEU A 9 -9.30 1.81 -7.74
N GLU A 10 -8.88 0.67 -8.27
CA GLU A 10 -9.75 -0.26 -8.98
C GLU A 10 -9.21 -1.70 -8.97
N MET A 11 -9.96 -2.62 -9.56
CA MET A 11 -9.57 -4.01 -9.73
C MET A 11 -9.31 -4.30 -11.21
N ALA A 12 -8.27 -5.09 -11.48
CA ALA A 12 -7.87 -5.48 -12.82
C ALA A 12 -7.46 -6.96 -12.84
N GLN A 13 -7.16 -7.48 -14.04
CA GLN A 13 -6.57 -8.81 -14.20
C GLN A 13 -5.26 -8.71 -14.98
N LEU A 14 -4.24 -9.41 -14.52
CA LEU A 14 -2.96 -9.57 -15.23
C LEU A 14 -2.88 -11.00 -15.76
N PHE A 15 -2.44 -11.16 -17.01
CA PHE A 15 -2.19 -12.48 -17.58
C PHE A 15 -0.72 -12.84 -17.41
N ASP A 16 -0.44 -14.03 -16.90
CA ASP A 16 0.92 -14.56 -16.88
C ASP A 16 1.34 -15.11 -18.26
N LYS A 17 2.58 -15.61 -18.35
CA LYS A 17 3.15 -16.14 -19.59
C LYS A 17 2.43 -17.40 -20.11
N GLU A 18 1.68 -18.08 -19.25
CA GLU A 18 0.92 -19.29 -19.58
C GLU A 18 -0.55 -18.97 -19.91
N GLY A 19 -0.92 -17.68 -19.89
CA GLY A 19 -2.27 -17.21 -20.22
C GLY A 19 -3.26 -17.27 -19.06
N LYS A 20 -2.80 -17.52 -17.81
CA LYS A 20 -3.68 -17.55 -16.64
C LYS A 20 -3.99 -16.12 -16.17
N ALA A 21 -5.27 -15.83 -15.94
CA ALA A 21 -5.72 -14.55 -15.39
C ALA A 21 -5.51 -14.50 -13.86
N ILE A 22 -4.81 -13.46 -13.40
CA ILE A 22 -4.54 -13.18 -11.98
C ILE A 22 -5.29 -11.90 -11.59
N PRO A 23 -6.31 -11.99 -10.72
CA PRO A 23 -7.03 -10.80 -10.26
C PRO A 23 -6.16 -9.99 -9.30
N VAL A 24 -6.09 -8.68 -9.53
CA VAL A 24 -5.26 -7.74 -8.75
C VAL A 24 -6.06 -6.49 -8.38
N THR A 25 -5.63 -5.81 -7.32
CA THR A 25 -6.15 -4.49 -6.94
C THR A 25 -5.06 -3.45 -7.17
N LEU A 26 -5.40 -2.38 -7.88
CA LEU A 26 -4.51 -1.26 -8.11
C LEU A 26 -4.58 -0.32 -6.89
N VAL A 27 -3.41 -0.09 -6.28
CA VAL A 27 -3.25 0.75 -5.09
C VAL A 27 -2.25 1.85 -5.41
N GLU A 28 -2.69 3.10 -5.30
CA GLU A 28 -1.80 4.27 -5.33
C GLU A 28 -1.26 4.50 -3.93
N ALA A 29 0.06 4.58 -3.77
CA ALA A 29 0.69 4.76 -2.47
C ALA A 29 1.86 5.76 -2.56
N GLY A 30 1.96 6.62 -1.55
CA GLY A 30 3.07 7.55 -1.35
C GLY A 30 3.05 8.82 -2.21
N PRO A 31 3.93 9.81 -1.92
CA PRO A 31 4.81 9.87 -0.74
C PRO A 31 4.04 10.13 0.57
N CYS A 32 4.42 9.45 1.65
CA CYS A 32 3.79 9.61 2.96
C CYS A 32 4.69 10.43 3.89
N LEU A 33 4.34 11.69 4.12
CA LEU A 33 5.05 12.57 5.04
C LEU A 33 4.79 12.13 6.50
N VAL A 34 5.87 11.96 7.28
CA VAL A 34 5.77 11.69 8.72
C VAL A 34 5.39 12.98 9.44
N THR A 35 4.24 12.97 10.12
CA THR A 35 3.71 14.16 10.81
C THR A 35 4.14 14.24 12.28
N GLN A 36 4.34 13.11 12.94
CA GLN A 36 4.79 13.05 14.33
C GLN A 36 5.54 11.73 14.58
N ILE A 37 6.60 11.80 15.40
CA ILE A 37 7.27 10.64 15.97
C ILE A 37 6.97 10.67 17.48
N LYS A 38 6.34 9.62 17.99
CA LYS A 38 5.98 9.50 19.41
C LYS A 38 7.02 8.72 20.19
N ASP A 39 7.29 9.15 21.42
CA ASP A 39 8.19 8.47 22.36
C ASP A 39 7.54 8.31 23.74
N LYS A 40 8.06 7.41 24.59
CA LYS A 40 7.45 7.14 25.90
C LYS A 40 7.51 8.33 26.86
N ASP A 41 8.59 9.10 26.81
CA ASP A 41 8.82 10.19 27.77
C ASP A 41 7.84 11.35 27.54
N LYS A 42 7.43 11.59 26.29
CA LYS A 42 6.51 12.68 25.90
C LYS A 42 5.08 12.24 25.65
N ASP A 43 4.84 10.99 25.21
CA ASP A 43 3.53 10.51 24.76
C ASP A 43 2.94 9.33 25.58
N GLY A 44 3.70 8.74 26.54
CA GLY A 44 3.20 7.69 27.47
C GLY A 44 4.06 6.44 27.61
#